data_AF-A0A7V8DEZ3-F1
#
_entry.id   AF-A0A7V8DEZ3-F1
#
_cell.length_a   1.000
_cell.length_b   1.000
_cell.length_c   1.000
_cell.angle_alpha   90.00
_cell.angle_beta   90.00
_cell.angle_gamma   90.00
#
_symmetry.space_group_name_H-M   'P 1'
#
loop_
_entity.id
_entity.type
_entity.pdbx_description
1 polymer ?
#
loop_
_entity_poly.entity_id
_entity_poly.type
_entity_poly.pdbx_seq_one_letter_code
_entity_poly.pdbx_strand_id
1 'polypeptide(L)'
;MFTENAKQPLSRRDLLVAVGIGVVAATGLILLPDLVSATEANVEKAIADKLGGTVPKEGMITLEVPEAAENGASVQFTVTVDNPMTDKDYVKEIHVFTEGNPTP
;
A
#
# COMPACT_ATOMS: atom_id res chain seq x y z
N MET A 1 -58.05 -2.36 -23.64
CA MET A 1 -57.10 -1.22 -23.59
C MET A 1 -55.79 -1.73 -23.04
N PHE A 2 -54.95 -2.30 -23.89
CA PHE A 2 -53.58 -2.69 -23.57
C PHE A 2 -52.77 -2.61 -24.86
N THR A 3 -51.44 -2.61 -24.70
CA THR A 3 -50.35 -2.58 -25.69
C THR A 3 -49.84 -1.17 -25.99
N GLU A 4 -48.54 -0.89 -25.95
CA GLU A 4 -47.35 -1.63 -25.48
C GLU A 4 -46.23 -0.58 -25.46
N ASN A 5 -45.42 -0.55 -24.40
CA ASN A 5 -44.35 0.42 -24.26
C ASN A 5 -43.18 -0.04 -25.15
N ALA A 6 -43.10 0.46 -26.39
CA ALA A 6 -42.10 0.03 -27.37
C ALA A 6 -40.69 0.43 -26.94
N LYS A 7 -39.95 -0.54 -26.42
CA LYS A 7 -38.52 -0.41 -26.08
C LYS A 7 -37.73 -0.17 -27.37
N GLN A 8 -37.30 1.07 -27.58
CA GLN A 8 -36.57 1.49 -28.79
C GLN A 8 -35.33 0.58 -29.00
N PRO A 9 -35.10 0.04 -30.22
CA PRO A 9 -33.96 -0.83 -30.48
C PRO A 9 -32.66 -0.03 -30.39
N LEU A 10 -31.71 -0.53 -29.61
CA LEU A 10 -30.38 0.07 -29.42
C LEU A 10 -29.71 0.31 -30.78
N SER A 11 -29.27 1.54 -31.04
CA SER A 11 -28.59 1.85 -32.29
C SER A 11 -27.15 1.31 -32.27
N ARG A 12 -26.60 0.99 -33.45
CA ARG A 12 -25.19 0.53 -33.58
C ARG A 12 -24.21 1.55 -32.98
N ARG A 13 -24.57 2.83 -32.98
CA ARG A 13 -23.80 3.92 -32.38
C ARG A 13 -23.82 3.84 -30.85
N ASP A 14 -24.97 3.55 -30.26
CA ASP A 14 -25.11 3.38 -28.81
C ASP A 14 -24.36 2.14 -28.33
N LEU A 15 -24.35 1.07 -29.14
CA LEU A 15 -23.55 -0.13 -28.88
C LEU A 15 -22.05 0.21 -28.91
N LEU A 16 -21.57 0.93 -29.92
CA LEU A 16 -20.17 1.34 -30.00
C LEU A 16 -19.76 2.28 -28.87
N VAL A 17 -20.65 3.20 -28.48
CA VAL A 17 -20.44 4.09 -27.33
C VAL A 17 -20.41 3.30 -26.02
N ALA A 18 -21.33 2.35 -25.83
CA ALA A 18 -21.37 1.50 -24.63
C ALA A 18 -20.14 0.58 -24.54
N VAL A 19 -19.70 0.00 -25.65
CA VAL A 19 -18.48 -0.81 -25.71
C VAL A 19 -17.24 0.05 -25.49
N GLY A 20 -17.17 1.25 -26.09
CA GLY A 20 -16.07 2.19 -25.88
C GLY A 20 -15.93 2.63 -24.42
N ILE A 21 -17.04 2.98 -23.77
CA ILE A 21 -17.08 3.32 -22.34
C ILE A 21 -16.72 2.11 -21.47
N GLY A 22 -17.25 0.93 -21.81
CA GLY A 22 -16.97 -0.32 -21.09
C GLY A 22 -15.48 -0.72 -21.15
N VAL A 23 -14.83 -0.55 -22.30
CA VAL A 23 -13.39 -0.82 -22.46
C VAL A 23 -12.55 0.20 -21.70
N VAL A 24 -12.87 1.50 -21.75
CA VAL A 24 -12.14 2.54 -21.00
C VAL A 24 -12.25 2.33 -19.48
N ALA A 25 -13.44 1.98 -18.97
CA ALA A 25 -13.65 1.68 -17.55
C ALA A 25 -12.92 0.39 -17.11
N ALA A 26 -12.91 -0.64 -17.96
CA ALA A 26 -12.22 -1.89 -17.68
C ALA A 26 -10.68 -1.73 -17.72
N THR A 27 -10.13 -0.94 -18.64
CA THR A 27 -8.69 -0.61 -18.65
C THR A 27 -8.29 0.32 -17.51
N GLY A 28 -9.19 1.21 -17.09
CA GLY A 28 -8.96 2.11 -15.96
C GLY A 28 -8.77 1.36 -14.63
N LEU A 29 -9.46 0.23 -14.44
CA LEU A 29 -9.29 -0.61 -13.24
C LEU A 29 -8.07 -1.53 -13.28
N ILE A 30 -7.66 -1.99 -14.47
CA ILE A 30 -6.45 -2.83 -14.63
C ILE A 30 -5.16 -2.01 -14.42
N LEU A 31 -5.25 -0.68 -14.56
CA LEU A 31 -4.18 0.30 -14.27
C LEU A 31 -4.24 0.88 -12.84
N LEU A 32 -5.07 0.33 -11.95
CA LEU A 32 -5.02 0.63 -10.50
C LEU A 32 -4.33 -0.52 -9.78
N PRO A 33 -3.00 -0.64 -9.87
CA PRO A 33 -2.30 -1.44 -8.89
C PRO A 33 -2.37 -0.69 -7.56
N ASP A 34 -1.65 -1.20 -6.59
CA ASP A 34 -1.09 -0.43 -5.49
C ASP A 34 -0.13 0.69 -6.01
N LEU A 35 -0.56 1.49 -7.01
CA LEU A 35 0.14 2.58 -7.68
C LEU A 35 0.03 3.82 -6.82
N VAL A 36 0.93 3.87 -5.88
CA VAL A 36 1.97 4.88 -5.79
C VAL A 36 2.51 4.58 -4.41
N SER A 37 3.75 4.10 -4.38
CA SER A 37 4.69 4.22 -3.26
C SER A 37 4.04 4.51 -1.92
N ALA A 38 4.19 3.63 -0.92
CA ALA A 38 3.68 3.86 0.42
C ALA A 38 3.83 5.33 0.85
N THR A 39 2.69 5.97 1.10
CA THR A 39 2.63 7.32 1.65
C THR A 39 2.86 7.26 3.15
N GLU A 40 3.17 8.41 3.74
CA GLU A 40 3.27 8.56 5.21
C GLU A 40 2.05 7.97 5.93
N ALA A 41 0.84 8.29 5.45
CA ALA A 41 -0.40 7.75 5.99
C ALA A 41 -0.53 6.22 5.88
N ASN A 42 0.03 5.62 4.82
CA ASN A 42 0.04 4.16 4.67
C ASN A 42 1.01 3.51 5.66
N VAL A 43 2.18 4.12 5.88
CA VAL A 43 3.18 3.66 6.86
C VAL A 43 2.63 3.81 8.28
N GLU A 44 2.04 4.96 8.63
CA GLU A 44 1.41 5.18 9.94
C GLU A 44 0.33 4.14 10.24
N LYS A 45 -0.50 3.83 9.24
CA LYS A 45 -1.51 2.79 9.37
C LYS A 45 -0.89 1.42 9.58
N ALA A 46 0.15 1.06 8.81
CA ALA A 46 0.85 -0.21 8.96
C ALA A 46 1.49 -0.35 10.35
N ILE A 47 2.07 0.73 10.88
CA ILE A 47 2.61 0.79 12.25
C ILE A 47 1.47 0.57 13.27
N ALA A 48 0.36 1.30 13.14
CA ALA A 48 -0.77 1.17 14.06
C ALA A 48 -1.37 -0.24 14.08
N ASP A 49 -1.50 -0.86 12.90
CA ASP A 49 -1.99 -2.23 12.74
C ASP A 49 -1.04 -3.25 13.40
N LYS A 50 0.29 -3.06 13.29
CA LYS A 50 1.28 -3.93 13.95
C LYS A 50 1.36 -3.74 15.46
N LEU A 51 1.22 -2.51 15.94
CA LEU A 51 1.28 -2.20 17.37
C LEU A 51 -0.05 -2.41 18.11
N GLY A 52 -1.11 -2.77 17.40
CA GLY A 52 -2.44 -2.98 17.97
C GLY A 52 -3.00 -1.73 18.66
N GLY A 53 -2.68 -0.54 18.13
CA GLY A 53 -3.07 0.75 18.71
C GLY A 53 -2.21 1.24 19.88
N THR A 54 -1.10 0.56 20.20
CA THR A 54 -0.11 1.07 21.17
C THR A 54 0.67 2.23 20.55
N VAL A 55 0.80 3.34 21.27
CA VAL A 55 1.59 4.49 20.82
C VAL A 55 3.09 4.17 20.98
N PRO A 56 3.90 4.22 19.90
CA PRO A 56 5.34 4.00 19.99
C PRO A 56 6.02 5.11 20.81
N LYS A 57 7.13 4.75 21.46
CA LYS A 57 7.98 5.70 22.21
C LYS A 57 9.26 5.92 21.43
N GLU A 58 9.76 7.15 21.44
CA GLU A 58 11.04 7.48 20.84
C GLU A 58 12.21 7.00 21.71
N GLY A 59 13.31 6.62 21.07
CA GLY A 59 14.59 6.29 21.71
C GLY A 59 14.95 4.80 21.71
N MET A 60 16.10 4.50 22.30
CA MET A 60 16.69 3.14 22.45
C MET A 60 17.03 2.40 21.15
N ILE A 61 16.71 2.95 19.99
CA ILE A 61 16.96 2.32 18.68
C ILE A 61 17.94 3.19 17.89
N THR A 62 19.00 2.57 17.40
CA THR A 62 19.96 3.17 16.45
C THR A 62 19.87 2.43 15.13
N LEU A 63 19.65 3.17 14.05
CA LEU A 63 19.61 2.65 12.68
C LEU A 63 20.80 3.21 11.90
N GLU A 64 21.68 2.32 11.46
CA GLU A 64 22.83 2.66 10.61
C GLU A 64 22.55 2.21 9.18
N VAL A 65 22.37 3.18 8.28
CA VAL A 65 22.12 2.95 6.85
C VAL A 65 23.28 3.55 6.06
N PRO A 66 23.80 2.87 5.01
CA PRO A 66 24.81 3.42 4.14
C PRO A 66 24.31 4.66 3.39
N GLU A 67 25.21 5.60 3.12
CA GLU A 67 24.89 6.85 2.42
C GLU A 67 24.38 6.58 0.99
N ALA A 68 24.88 5.53 0.35
CA ALA A 68 24.45 5.10 -0.97
C ALA A 68 24.29 3.58 -1.02
N ALA A 69 23.26 3.14 -1.74
CA ALA A 69 23.10 1.76 -2.15
C ALA A 69 23.94 1.49 -3.40
N GLU A 70 24.82 0.48 -3.37
CA GLU A 70 25.58 0.07 -4.57
C GLU A 70 24.66 -0.40 -5.71
N ASN A 71 23.49 -0.93 -5.37
CA ASN A 71 22.41 -1.27 -6.29
C ASN A 71 21.05 -1.25 -5.57
N GLY A 72 19.95 -1.16 -6.34
CA GLY A 72 18.59 -1.14 -5.79
C GLY A 72 18.02 -2.52 -5.38
N ALA A 73 18.83 -3.58 -5.43
CA ALA A 73 18.38 -4.93 -5.09
C ALA A 73 18.68 -5.31 -3.64
N SER A 74 19.81 -4.87 -3.08
CA SER A 74 20.17 -5.15 -1.70
C SER A 74 20.93 -3.99 -1.08
N VAL A 75 20.48 -3.59 0.11
CA VAL A 75 21.12 -2.58 0.95
C VAL A 75 21.31 -3.19 2.33
N GLN A 76 22.55 -3.22 2.81
CA GLN A 76 22.86 -3.69 4.15
C GLN A 76 22.72 -2.53 5.13
N PHE A 77 22.02 -2.75 6.23
CA PHE A 77 21.86 -1.78 7.32
C PHE A 77 21.89 -2.52 8.67
N THR A 78 22.19 -1.78 9.73
CA THR A 78 22.27 -2.31 11.10
C THR A 78 21.21 -1.66 11.97
N VAL A 79 20.48 -2.49 12.72
CA VAL A 79 19.56 -2.03 13.77
C VAL A 79 20.15 -2.44 15.12
N THR A 80 20.40 -1.47 15.99
CA THR A 80 20.83 -1.70 17.37
C THR A 80 19.72 -1.26 18.31
N VAL A 81 19.37 -2.10 19.28
CA VAL A 81 18.42 -1.76 20.33
C VAL A 81 19.14 -1.81 21.68
N ASP A 82 19.22 -0.68 22.35
CA ASP A 82 19.75 -0.58 23.70
C ASP A 82 18.70 -1.09 24.70
N ASN A 83 18.76 -2.40 24.99
CA ASN A 83 17.86 -3.06 25.91
C ASN A 83 18.65 -4.09 26.75
N PRO A 84 18.36 -4.24 28.06
CA PRO A 84 19.08 -5.13 28.95
C PRO A 84 18.89 -6.63 28.62
N MET A 85 17.94 -7.01 27.77
CA MET A 85 17.71 -8.38 27.28
C MET A 85 17.62 -9.42 28.41
N THR A 86 16.83 -9.11 29.42
CA THR A 86 16.51 -10.01 30.54
C THR A 86 15.25 -10.81 30.25
N ASP A 87 15.01 -11.90 30.99
CA ASP A 87 13.79 -12.73 30.83
C ASP A 87 12.47 -11.94 30.93
N LYS A 88 12.47 -10.80 31.63
CA LYS A 88 11.29 -9.96 31.85
C LYS A 88 11.26 -8.70 30.97
N ASP A 89 12.38 -8.33 30.36
CA ASP A 89 12.55 -7.12 29.56
C ASP A 89 13.51 -7.41 28.42
N TYR A 90 12.94 -7.70 27.26
CA TYR A 90 13.65 -8.09 26.05
C TYR A 90 12.86 -7.64 24.81
N VAL A 91 13.58 -7.48 23.71
CA VAL A 91 13.00 -7.20 22.40
C VAL A 91 12.36 -8.46 21.85
N LYS A 92 11.06 -8.39 21.56
CA LYS A 92 10.30 -9.51 20.98
C LYS A 92 10.37 -9.52 19.47
N GLU A 93 10.18 -8.35 18.87
CA GLU A 93 10.03 -8.18 17.43
C GLU A 93 10.64 -6.83 17.02
N ILE A 94 11.18 -6.79 15.80
CA ILE A 94 11.65 -5.58 15.14
C ILE A 94 10.90 -5.50 13.82
N HIS A 95 10.15 -4.42 13.62
CA HIS A 95 9.43 -4.14 12.38
C HIS A 95 10.10 -2.97 11.68
N VAL A 96 10.38 -3.10 10.39
CA VAL A 96 10.99 -2.06 9.56
C VAL A 96 10.00 -1.68 8.49
N PHE A 97 9.66 -0.40 8.42
CA PHE A 97 8.72 0.14 7.44
C PHE A 97 9.41 1.18 6.58
N THR A 98 8.94 1.31 5.34
CA THR A 98 9.50 2.27 4.38
C THR A 98 8.40 2.90 3.52
N GLU A 99 8.43 4.22 3.43
CA GLU A 99 7.75 4.94 2.34
C GLU A 99 8.40 4.58 0.99
N GLY A 100 7.79 4.92 -0.14
CA GLY A 100 8.40 4.60 -1.44
C GLY A 100 8.02 3.22 -1.97
N ASN A 101 7.89 2.25 -1.07
CA ASN A 101 7.70 0.85 -1.42
C ASN A 101 6.21 0.49 -1.61
N PRO A 102 5.85 -0.36 -2.58
CA PRO A 102 4.46 -0.77 -2.80
C PRO A 102 3.82 -1.45 -1.56
N THR A 103 4.65 -2.09 -0.75
CA THR A 103 4.28 -2.71 0.52
C THR A 103 5.14 -2.10 1.63
N PRO A 104 4.59 -1.21 2.47
CA PRO A 104 5.31 -0.63 3.58
C PRO A 104 5.52 -1.60 4.74
#